data_AF-A0A924AQG8-F1
#
_entry.id   AF-A0A924AQG8-F1
#
_cell.length_a   1.000
_cell.length_b   1.000
_cell.length_c   1.000
_cell.angle_alpha   90.00
_cell.angle_beta   90.00
_cell.angle_gamma   90.00
#
_symmetry.space_group_name_H-M   'P 1'
#
loop_
_entity.id
_entity.type
_entity.pdbx_description
1 polymer ?
#
loop_
_entity_poly.entity_id
_entity_poly.type
_entity_poly.pdbx_seq_one_letter_code
_entity_poly.pdbx_strand_id
1 'polypeptide(L)'
;MAYDYHAHAAEEADKYSQLVRDTAHQLRSDPAYQPYFEGYDPASVEVFIQRYAANKAYWLKQGPTHLRWRIHAASEFRTQAYERLWEIQQKKLFDVQERWRAGEIELPGVSISRQFSYHFEHIPHRLDWLPPITAAEVALYRDYLLSDDCRDVGYGPNVRHTHEWQNYEDMRELALAANPKAVFDPTPYPDWYRYYDARTGTRPFQRPDHRGEREAFYRGLARAERNKTATPYPPPDPRPSWLQGKPGLDLFAEFATRFEADSADLLALRAAYQRGTDHRLSTDSNLTDALVLNVPLLLDAQERLPLDDDAPDWRQAVIDLGNRLRKTLLAVALEEVYEDEYLLRLQTGLALAPPDPDQSAEWEKEDGWLDDLRANILRGRELNGEPRDFNY
;
A
#
# COMPACT_ATOMS: atom_id res chain seq x y z
N MET A 1 -17.60 -5.42 -23.39
CA MET A 1 -18.96 -5.21 -22.83
C MET A 1 -18.79 -4.33 -21.62
N ALA A 2 -19.30 -3.09 -21.66
CA ALA A 2 -19.24 -2.19 -20.51
C ALA A 2 -20.28 -2.63 -19.48
N TYR A 3 -19.85 -2.84 -18.23
CA TYR A 3 -20.74 -3.18 -17.12
C TYR A 3 -21.59 -1.95 -16.76
N ASP A 4 -22.90 -2.02 -16.99
CA ASP A 4 -23.82 -0.94 -16.67
C ASP A 4 -24.13 -0.94 -15.17
N TYR A 5 -23.32 -0.18 -14.45
CA TYR A 5 -23.39 -0.02 -13.01
C TYR A 5 -24.76 0.49 -12.53
N HIS A 6 -25.47 1.29 -13.33
CA HIS A 6 -26.75 1.88 -12.95
C HIS A 6 -27.90 0.87 -13.07
N ALA A 7 -27.89 0.04 -14.12
CA ALA A 7 -28.87 -1.04 -14.29
C ALA A 7 -28.75 -2.09 -13.17
N HIS A 8 -27.52 -2.48 -12.83
CA HIS A 8 -27.26 -3.43 -11.74
C HIS A 8 -27.66 -2.87 -10.37
N ALA A 9 -27.39 -1.60 -10.09
CA ALA A 9 -27.78 -0.96 -8.83
C ALA A 9 -29.31 -0.85 -8.67
N ALA A 10 -30.04 -0.62 -9.77
CA ALA A 10 -31.51 -0.55 -9.77
C ALA A 10 -32.15 -1.94 -9.55
N GLU A 11 -31.62 -2.98 -10.19
CA GLU A 11 -32.08 -4.36 -10.04
C GLU A 11 -31.86 -4.89 -8.60
N GLU A 12 -30.72 -4.56 -8.01
CA GLU A 12 -30.46 -4.86 -6.60
C GLU A 12 -31.43 -4.13 -5.67
N ALA A 13 -31.69 -2.84 -5.87
CA ALA A 13 -32.61 -2.06 -5.04
C ALA A 13 -34.05 -2.61 -5.07
N ASP A 14 -34.50 -3.10 -6.23
CA ASP A 14 -35.84 -3.66 -6.40
C ASP A 14 -35.98 -5.03 -5.71
N LYS A 15 -34.95 -5.87 -5.79
CA LYS A 15 -34.87 -7.16 -5.08
C LYS A 15 -34.97 -7.00 -3.56
N TYR A 16 -34.29 -6.02 -2.97
CA TYR A 16 -34.36 -5.79 -1.51
C TYR A 16 -35.73 -5.23 -1.09
N SER A 17 -36.30 -4.34 -1.90
CA SER A 17 -37.64 -3.81 -1.66
C SER A 17 -38.70 -4.92 -1.69
N GLN A 18 -38.55 -5.88 -2.60
CA GLN A 18 -39.42 -7.05 -2.66
C GLN A 18 -39.27 -7.97 -1.43
N LEU A 19 -38.05 -8.22 -0.98
CA LEU A 19 -37.76 -9.04 0.20
C LEU A 19 -38.38 -8.46 1.50
N VAL A 20 -38.40 -7.13 1.63
CA VAL A 20 -39.08 -6.44 2.74
C VAL A 20 -40.59 -6.69 2.69
N ARG A 21 -41.20 -6.52 1.50
CA ARG A 21 -42.64 -6.76 1.32
C ARG A 21 -43.03 -8.20 1.62
N ASP A 22 -42.28 -9.16 1.10
CA ASP A 22 -42.55 -10.60 1.27
C ASP A 22 -42.41 -11.03 2.73
N THR A 23 -41.35 -10.54 3.41
CA THR A 23 -41.14 -10.84 4.83
C THR A 23 -42.25 -10.24 5.70
N ALA A 24 -42.64 -8.99 5.43
CA ALA A 24 -43.72 -8.34 6.17
C ALA A 24 -45.07 -9.04 5.93
N HIS A 25 -45.34 -9.48 4.69
CA HIS A 25 -46.51 -10.28 4.38
C HIS A 25 -46.50 -11.61 5.14
N GLN A 26 -45.38 -12.35 5.09
CA GLN A 26 -45.24 -13.63 5.77
C GLN A 26 -45.51 -13.51 7.28
N LEU A 27 -44.95 -12.50 7.95
CA LEU A 27 -45.17 -12.28 9.38
C LEU A 27 -46.61 -11.96 9.75
N ARG A 28 -47.40 -11.39 8.82
CA ARG A 28 -48.84 -11.13 9.02
C ARG A 28 -49.73 -12.33 8.73
N SER A 29 -49.37 -13.11 7.71
CA SER A 29 -50.27 -14.13 7.16
C SER A 29 -49.99 -15.54 7.67
N ASP A 30 -48.77 -15.82 8.12
CA ASP A 30 -48.38 -17.16 8.56
C ASP A 30 -48.90 -17.43 9.99
N PRO A 31 -49.74 -18.47 10.17
CA PRO A 31 -50.28 -18.83 11.48
C PRO A 31 -49.20 -19.16 12.53
N ALA A 32 -48.01 -19.58 12.10
CA ALA A 32 -46.93 -19.96 13.01
C ALA A 32 -46.42 -18.79 13.87
N TYR A 33 -46.56 -17.54 13.40
CA TYR A 33 -46.11 -16.35 14.13
C TYR A 33 -47.21 -15.73 15.01
N GLN A 34 -48.47 -16.07 14.80
CA GLN A 34 -49.59 -15.44 15.52
C GLN A 34 -49.54 -15.69 17.04
N PRO A 35 -49.23 -16.90 17.54
CA PRO A 35 -49.10 -17.14 18.98
C PRO A 35 -48.02 -16.28 19.65
N TYR A 36 -46.98 -15.88 18.90
CA TYR A 36 -45.96 -14.98 19.41
C TYR A 36 -46.49 -13.54 19.58
N PHE A 37 -47.43 -13.10 18.74
CA PHE A 37 -47.97 -11.74 18.76
C PHE A 37 -49.21 -11.56 19.65
N GLU A 38 -49.89 -12.65 20.04
CA GLU A 38 -51.14 -12.62 20.83
C GLU A 38 -51.07 -11.80 22.13
N GLY A 39 -49.88 -11.74 22.76
CA GLY A 39 -49.67 -10.99 24.01
C GLY A 39 -49.33 -9.51 23.84
N TYR A 40 -49.22 -9.00 22.61
CA TYR A 40 -48.72 -7.67 22.32
C TYR A 40 -49.80 -6.76 21.73
N ASP A 41 -49.61 -5.45 21.91
CA ASP A 41 -50.49 -4.44 21.30
C ASP A 41 -50.41 -4.51 19.76
N PRO A 42 -51.54 -4.52 19.03
CA PRO A 42 -51.53 -4.63 17.58
C PRO A 42 -50.72 -3.55 16.84
N ALA A 43 -50.67 -2.32 17.36
CA ALA A 43 -49.86 -1.27 16.75
C ALA A 43 -48.36 -1.52 16.97
N SER A 44 -47.98 -2.06 18.12
CA SER A 44 -46.59 -2.48 18.38
C SER A 44 -46.14 -3.65 17.49
N VAL A 45 -47.05 -4.59 17.20
CA VAL A 45 -46.82 -5.73 16.30
C VAL A 45 -46.56 -5.24 14.88
N GLU A 46 -47.38 -4.32 14.37
CA GLU A 46 -47.20 -3.79 13.02
C GLU A 46 -45.86 -3.02 12.87
N VAL A 47 -45.48 -2.22 13.86
CA VAL A 47 -44.16 -1.54 13.87
C VAL A 47 -43.01 -2.55 13.91
N PHE A 48 -43.14 -3.61 14.72
CA PHE A 48 -42.15 -4.69 14.78
C PHE A 48 -41.99 -5.39 13.43
N ILE A 49 -43.10 -5.76 12.78
CA ILE A 49 -43.10 -6.45 11.48
C ILE A 49 -42.34 -5.63 10.43
N GLN A 50 -42.62 -4.33 10.35
CA GLN A 50 -41.96 -3.43 9.40
C GLN A 50 -40.46 -3.29 9.67
N ARG A 51 -40.08 -3.08 10.95
CA ARG A 51 -38.67 -2.96 11.35
C ARG A 51 -37.90 -4.25 11.13
N TYR A 52 -38.49 -5.39 11.49
CA TYR A 52 -37.86 -6.70 11.31
C TYR A 52 -37.69 -7.03 9.83
N ALA A 53 -38.70 -6.76 8.99
CA ALA A 53 -38.59 -6.97 7.55
C ALA A 53 -37.47 -6.13 6.93
N ALA A 54 -37.37 -4.85 7.31
CA ALA A 54 -36.28 -3.96 6.88
C ALA A 54 -34.90 -4.45 7.36
N ASN A 55 -34.79 -4.83 8.64
CA ASN A 55 -33.54 -5.33 9.21
C ASN A 55 -33.11 -6.67 8.59
N LYS A 56 -34.05 -7.60 8.37
CA LYS A 56 -33.78 -8.89 7.71
C LYS A 56 -33.27 -8.68 6.28
N ALA A 57 -33.87 -7.76 5.52
CA ALA A 57 -33.38 -7.41 4.20
C ALA A 57 -31.97 -6.79 4.26
N TYR A 58 -31.71 -5.91 5.25
CA TYR A 58 -30.39 -5.35 5.48
C TYR A 58 -29.35 -6.41 5.86
N TRP A 59 -29.68 -7.37 6.73
CA TRP A 59 -28.79 -8.49 7.08
C TRP A 59 -28.50 -9.38 5.88
N LEU A 60 -29.48 -9.66 5.03
CA LEU A 60 -29.25 -10.47 3.84
C LEU A 60 -28.45 -9.72 2.76
N LYS A 61 -28.56 -8.38 2.72
CA LYS A 61 -27.75 -7.51 1.86
C LYS A 61 -26.30 -7.40 2.33
N GLN A 62 -26.11 -6.99 3.59
CA GLN A 62 -24.81 -6.60 4.13
C GLN A 62 -24.14 -7.71 4.92
N GLY A 63 -24.89 -8.65 5.47
CA GLY A 63 -24.38 -9.77 6.26
C GLY A 63 -23.37 -10.63 5.51
N PRO A 64 -23.58 -11.02 4.23
CA PRO A 64 -22.57 -11.72 3.46
C PRO A 64 -21.29 -10.90 3.28
N THR A 65 -21.39 -9.58 3.13
CA THR A 65 -20.24 -8.69 3.13
C THR A 65 -19.57 -8.72 4.50
N HIS A 66 -20.25 -8.42 5.60
CA HIS A 66 -19.65 -8.50 6.94
C HIS A 66 -19.04 -9.87 7.30
N LEU A 67 -19.67 -10.98 6.88
CA LEU A 67 -19.12 -12.34 7.03
C LEU A 67 -17.88 -12.54 6.17
N ARG A 68 -17.89 -12.06 4.92
CA ARG A 68 -16.70 -12.03 4.07
C ARG A 68 -15.61 -11.21 4.72
N TRP A 69 -15.89 -10.04 5.31
CA TRP A 69 -14.87 -9.24 6.01
C TRP A 69 -14.25 -10.01 7.19
N ARG A 70 -15.04 -10.81 7.92
CA ARG A 70 -14.52 -11.68 9.01
C ARG A 70 -13.71 -12.88 8.51
N ILE A 71 -14.15 -13.54 7.42
CA ILE A 71 -13.38 -14.63 6.78
C ILE A 71 -12.12 -14.07 6.08
N HIS A 72 -12.23 -12.86 5.53
CA HIS A 72 -11.12 -12.12 4.96
C HIS A 72 -10.07 -11.83 6.01
N ALA A 73 -10.38 -11.61 7.30
CA ALA A 73 -9.34 -11.38 8.30
C ALA A 73 -8.30 -12.52 8.38
N ALA A 74 -8.72 -13.78 8.32
CA ALA A 74 -7.78 -14.92 8.28
C ALA A 74 -7.07 -15.05 6.92
N SER A 75 -7.79 -14.82 5.81
CA SER A 75 -7.19 -14.78 4.46
C SER A 75 -6.24 -13.60 4.27
N GLU A 76 -6.48 -12.49 4.95
CA GLU A 76 -5.78 -11.21 4.86
C GLU A 76 -4.40 -11.35 5.48
N PHE A 77 -4.29 -11.99 6.65
CA PHE A 77 -2.98 -12.25 7.25
C PHE A 77 -2.15 -13.21 6.41
N ARG A 78 -2.77 -14.18 5.72
CA ARG A 78 -2.06 -15.04 4.77
C ARG A 78 -1.57 -14.28 3.54
N THR A 79 -2.42 -13.45 2.94
CA THR A 79 -2.03 -12.58 1.82
C THR A 79 -0.90 -11.63 2.22
N GLN A 80 -1.05 -10.95 3.36
CA GLN A 80 -0.03 -10.03 3.89
C GLN A 80 1.25 -10.78 4.24
N ALA A 81 1.17 -11.97 4.84
CA ALA A 81 2.34 -12.80 5.12
C ALA A 81 3.10 -13.13 3.83
N TYR A 82 2.39 -13.53 2.79
CA TYR A 82 3.00 -13.78 1.48
C TYR A 82 3.64 -12.52 0.88
N GLU A 83 3.01 -11.35 1.04
CA GLU A 83 3.60 -10.05 0.69
C GLU A 83 4.89 -9.76 1.47
N ARG A 84 4.90 -10.01 2.78
CA ARG A 84 6.07 -9.77 3.65
C ARG A 84 7.25 -10.71 3.32
N LEU A 85 7.01 -11.91 2.80
CA LEU A 85 8.09 -12.75 2.25
C LEU A 85 8.85 -12.02 1.11
N TRP A 86 8.16 -11.19 0.33
CA TRP A 86 8.81 -10.43 -0.73
C TRP A 86 9.70 -9.30 -0.21
N GLU A 87 9.45 -8.77 0.98
CA GLU A 87 10.35 -7.80 1.61
C GLU A 87 11.71 -8.41 1.99
N ILE A 88 11.72 -9.70 2.32
CA ILE A 88 12.96 -10.46 2.54
C ILE A 88 13.76 -10.52 1.22
N GLN A 89 13.12 -10.91 0.11
CA GLN A 89 13.79 -10.94 -1.19
C GLN A 89 14.22 -9.55 -1.66
N GLN A 90 13.45 -8.52 -1.36
CA GLN A 90 13.82 -7.13 -1.64
C GLN A 90 15.11 -6.73 -0.94
N LYS A 91 15.26 -7.03 0.35
CA LYS A 91 16.50 -6.72 1.08
C LYS A 91 17.70 -7.41 0.43
N LYS A 92 17.54 -8.67 0.04
CA LYS A 92 18.59 -9.43 -0.64
C LYS A 92 18.94 -8.83 -1.99
N LEU A 93 17.93 -8.42 -2.77
CA LEU A 93 18.13 -7.73 -4.04
C LEU A 93 18.85 -6.40 -3.85
N PHE A 94 18.52 -5.66 -2.80
CA PHE A 94 19.18 -4.41 -2.45
C PHE A 94 20.66 -4.63 -2.11
N ASP A 95 20.97 -5.64 -1.29
CA ASP A 95 22.36 -5.98 -0.95
C ASP A 95 23.17 -6.43 -2.18
N VAL A 96 22.53 -7.17 -3.10
CA VAL A 96 23.13 -7.55 -4.38
C VAL A 96 23.35 -6.31 -5.25
N GLN A 97 22.39 -5.39 -5.31
CA GLN A 97 22.53 -4.11 -6.00
C GLN A 97 23.74 -3.34 -5.49
N GLU A 98 23.95 -3.22 -4.18
CA GLU A 98 25.09 -2.50 -3.63
C GLU A 98 26.44 -3.10 -4.07
N ARG A 99 26.54 -4.43 -4.05
CA ARG A 99 27.75 -5.15 -4.48
C ARG A 99 28.00 -4.98 -5.99
N TRP A 100 26.94 -5.03 -6.79
CA TRP A 100 27.03 -4.81 -8.23
C TRP A 100 27.46 -3.37 -8.55
N ARG A 101 26.86 -2.38 -7.88
CA ARG A 101 27.20 -0.96 -8.04
C ARG A 101 28.65 -0.65 -7.65
N ALA A 102 29.16 -1.35 -6.64
CA ALA A 102 30.56 -1.30 -6.23
C ALA A 102 31.54 -2.03 -7.16
N GLY A 103 31.04 -2.78 -8.16
CA GLY A 103 31.86 -3.57 -9.06
C GLY A 103 32.45 -4.84 -8.43
N GLU A 104 31.91 -5.29 -7.29
CA GLU A 104 32.37 -6.52 -6.61
C GLU A 104 31.86 -7.79 -7.30
N ILE A 105 30.75 -7.70 -8.04
CA ILE A 105 30.10 -8.81 -8.73
C ILE A 105 29.62 -8.39 -10.11
N GLU A 106 29.50 -9.38 -11.00
CA GLU A 106 28.77 -9.29 -12.27
C GLU A 106 27.52 -10.15 -12.19
N LEU A 107 26.44 -9.71 -12.83
CA LEU A 107 25.17 -10.42 -12.83
C LEU A 107 24.69 -10.66 -14.27
N PRO A 108 24.38 -11.90 -14.66
CA PRO A 108 23.82 -12.19 -15.98
C PRO A 108 22.55 -11.37 -16.24
N GLY A 109 22.51 -10.69 -17.39
CA GLY A 109 21.34 -9.89 -17.80
C GLY A 109 21.21 -8.51 -17.14
N VAL A 110 22.09 -8.15 -16.20
CA VAL A 110 22.09 -6.83 -15.56
C VAL A 110 23.24 -5.98 -16.12
N SER A 111 22.87 -4.93 -16.85
CA SER A 111 23.77 -4.00 -17.53
C SER A 111 23.75 -2.60 -16.94
N ILE A 112 22.63 -2.17 -16.34
CA ILE A 112 22.46 -0.82 -15.79
C ILE A 112 21.76 -0.89 -14.43
N SER A 113 22.04 0.08 -13.55
CA SER A 113 21.53 0.09 -12.17
C SER A 113 20.00 0.06 -12.10
N ARG A 114 19.33 0.71 -13.04
CA ARG A 114 17.87 0.81 -13.03
C ARG A 114 17.13 -0.52 -13.26
N GLN A 115 17.84 -1.54 -13.76
CA GLN A 115 17.29 -2.88 -13.87
C GLN A 115 16.97 -3.51 -12.50
N PHE A 116 17.58 -3.05 -11.40
CA PHE A 116 17.23 -3.56 -10.06
C PHE A 116 15.82 -3.14 -9.64
N SER A 117 15.41 -1.90 -9.91
CA SER A 117 14.01 -1.45 -9.67
C SER A 117 13.02 -2.24 -10.52
N TYR A 118 13.35 -2.44 -11.81
CA TYR A 118 12.53 -3.27 -12.70
C TYR A 118 12.46 -4.74 -12.25
N HIS A 119 13.60 -5.34 -11.88
CA HIS A 119 13.63 -6.72 -11.40
C HIS A 119 12.82 -6.91 -10.12
N PHE A 120 12.77 -5.90 -9.26
CA PHE A 120 11.87 -5.91 -8.11
C PHE A 120 10.40 -5.88 -8.52
N GLU A 121 10.02 -4.97 -9.40
CA GLU A 121 8.64 -4.80 -9.85
C GLU A 121 8.10 -6.04 -10.58
N HIS A 122 8.97 -6.75 -11.32
CA HIS A 122 8.49 -7.72 -12.32
C HIS A 122 8.95 -9.17 -12.10
N ILE A 123 10.12 -9.41 -11.48
CA ILE A 123 10.85 -10.69 -11.65
C ILE A 123 11.56 -11.23 -10.38
N PRO A 124 11.28 -10.86 -9.12
CA PRO A 124 12.14 -11.32 -8.01
C PRO A 124 12.19 -12.85 -7.84
N HIS A 125 11.24 -13.56 -8.44
CA HIS A 125 11.10 -15.02 -8.46
C HIS A 125 11.72 -15.74 -9.68
N ARG A 126 12.24 -15.03 -10.68
CA ARG A 126 12.92 -15.63 -11.85
C ARG A 126 14.39 -15.22 -11.99
N LEU A 127 14.95 -14.61 -10.94
CA LEU A 127 16.37 -14.27 -10.90
C LEU A 127 17.14 -15.48 -10.38
N ASP A 128 17.72 -16.26 -11.29
CA ASP A 128 18.49 -17.47 -10.95
C ASP A 128 19.68 -17.18 -10.01
N TRP A 129 20.17 -15.95 -10.03
CA TRP A 129 21.29 -15.49 -9.19
C TRP A 129 20.86 -14.95 -7.82
N LEU A 130 19.56 -14.78 -7.55
CA LEU A 130 19.07 -14.37 -6.24
C LEU A 130 18.65 -15.63 -5.46
N PRO A 131 19.31 -15.97 -4.34
CA PRO A 131 18.99 -17.19 -3.62
C PRO A 131 17.56 -17.16 -3.05
N PRO A 132 16.91 -18.33 -2.91
CA PRO A 132 15.59 -18.42 -2.29
C PRO A 132 15.63 -17.99 -0.82
N ILE A 133 14.46 -17.67 -0.28
CA ILE A 133 14.27 -17.30 1.13
C ILE A 133 14.57 -18.52 2.00
N THR A 134 15.42 -18.32 3.00
CA THR A 134 15.80 -19.33 3.98
C THR A 134 14.94 -19.26 5.23
N ALA A 135 14.80 -20.38 5.94
CA ALA A 135 14.07 -20.43 7.20
C ALA A 135 14.65 -19.47 8.27
N ALA A 136 15.98 -19.25 8.25
CA ALA A 136 16.64 -18.30 9.15
C ALA A 136 16.24 -16.85 8.84
N GLU A 137 16.09 -16.49 7.56
CA GLU A 137 15.61 -15.16 7.16
C GLU A 137 14.14 -14.96 7.55
N VAL A 138 13.30 -16.00 7.42
CA VAL A 138 11.90 -15.97 7.88
C VAL A 138 11.82 -15.81 9.39
N ALA A 139 12.62 -16.56 10.15
CA ALA A 139 12.69 -16.42 11.60
C ALA A 139 13.13 -15.00 12.02
N LEU A 140 14.12 -14.43 11.33
CA LEU A 140 14.57 -13.06 11.58
C LEU A 140 13.47 -12.02 11.26
N TYR A 141 12.73 -12.21 10.17
CA TYR A 141 11.62 -11.34 9.80
C TYR A 141 10.44 -11.48 10.76
N ARG A 142 10.16 -12.68 11.25
CA ARG A 142 9.19 -12.92 12.31
C ARG A 142 9.56 -12.16 13.59
N ASP A 143 10.83 -12.21 13.99
CA ASP A 143 11.32 -11.46 15.14
C ASP A 143 11.16 -9.94 14.91
N TYR A 144 11.38 -9.46 13.68
CA TYR A 144 11.12 -8.08 13.30
C TYR A 144 9.64 -7.72 13.49
N LEU A 145 8.71 -8.50 12.94
CA LEU A 145 7.26 -8.25 13.07
C LEU A 145 6.83 -8.13 14.54
N LEU A 146 7.38 -8.98 15.40
CA LEU A 146 7.06 -9.02 16.83
C LEU A 146 7.79 -7.94 17.65
N SER A 147 8.77 -7.25 17.07
CA SER A 147 9.52 -6.19 17.73
C SER A 147 8.85 -4.82 17.62
N ASP A 148 9.31 -3.88 18.45
CA ASP A 148 8.92 -2.47 18.38
C ASP A 148 9.52 -1.74 17.16
N ASP A 149 10.56 -2.31 16.53
CA ASP A 149 11.16 -1.77 15.31
C ASP A 149 10.21 -1.87 14.10
N CYS A 150 9.26 -2.81 14.10
CA CYS A 150 8.23 -2.92 13.08
C CYS A 150 7.11 -1.91 13.37
N ARG A 151 7.19 -0.73 12.74
CA ARG A 151 6.21 0.35 12.91
C ARG A 151 5.07 0.27 11.89
N ASP A 152 5.27 -0.46 10.80
CA ASP A 152 4.27 -0.65 9.74
C ASP A 152 3.48 -1.95 9.92
N VAL A 153 2.29 -1.83 10.49
CA VAL A 153 1.34 -2.94 10.64
C VAL A 153 -0.08 -2.57 10.20
N GLY A 154 -0.27 -1.36 9.66
CA GLY A 154 -1.59 -0.81 9.35
C GLY A 154 -1.97 -0.96 7.88
N TYR A 155 -3.24 -1.27 7.61
CA TYR A 155 -3.81 -1.08 6.28
C TYR A 155 -4.06 0.42 6.06
N GLY A 156 -3.26 1.03 5.20
CA GLY A 156 -3.59 2.32 4.61
C GLY A 156 -3.43 2.21 3.09
N PRO A 157 -4.29 2.83 2.27
CA PRO A 157 -4.12 2.86 0.81
C PRO A 157 -2.78 3.47 0.35
N ASN A 158 -2.04 4.11 1.27
CA ASN A 158 -0.73 4.71 1.04
C ASN A 158 0.47 3.87 1.59
N VAL A 159 0.25 2.68 2.14
CA VAL A 159 1.35 1.81 2.63
C VAL A 159 1.94 0.96 1.49
N ARG A 160 1.34 1.00 0.29
CA ARG A 160 1.74 0.22 -0.90
C ARG A 160 2.91 0.83 -1.70
N HIS A 161 3.89 1.45 -1.04
CA HIS A 161 5.07 2.02 -1.72
C HIS A 161 6.32 1.13 -1.58
N THR A 162 6.18 -0.19 -1.74
CA THR A 162 7.33 -1.11 -1.79
C THR A 162 8.23 -0.89 -3.01
N HIS A 163 7.72 -0.23 -4.06
CA HIS A 163 8.50 0.16 -5.26
C HIS A 163 9.66 1.12 -4.95
N GLU A 164 9.52 1.94 -3.91
CA GLU A 164 10.56 2.89 -3.51
C GLU A 164 11.73 2.20 -2.81
N TRP A 165 11.58 0.95 -2.36
CA TRP A 165 12.58 0.25 -1.56
C TRP A 165 13.78 -0.25 -2.38
N GLN A 166 13.73 -0.13 -3.72
CA GLN A 166 14.90 -0.30 -4.60
C GLN A 166 15.43 1.03 -5.14
N ASN A 167 14.89 2.17 -4.72
CA ASN A 167 15.35 3.49 -5.16
C ASN A 167 16.66 3.90 -4.45
N TYR A 168 17.75 3.23 -4.81
CA TYR A 168 19.06 3.44 -4.20
C TYR A 168 19.52 4.90 -4.24
N GLU A 169 19.26 5.60 -5.36
CA GLU A 169 19.71 6.97 -5.54
C GLU A 169 19.06 7.92 -4.53
N ASP A 170 17.74 7.93 -4.42
CA ASP A 170 17.02 8.82 -3.50
C ASP A 170 17.33 8.47 -2.04
N MET A 171 17.37 7.17 -1.72
CA MET A 171 17.69 6.73 -0.35
C MET A 171 19.13 7.10 0.04
N ARG A 172 20.10 6.97 -0.87
CA ARG A 172 21.49 7.36 -0.64
C ARG A 172 21.63 8.87 -0.49
N GLU A 173 20.96 9.65 -1.34
CA GLU A 173 20.98 11.12 -1.26
C GLU A 173 20.43 11.60 0.09
N LEU A 174 19.27 11.09 0.50
CA LEU A 174 18.68 11.41 1.80
C LEU A 174 19.57 10.97 2.97
N ALA A 175 20.23 9.80 2.86
CA ALA A 175 21.14 9.31 3.90
C ALA A 175 22.36 10.23 4.06
N LEU A 176 22.88 10.76 2.95
CA LEU A 176 23.99 11.70 2.95
C LEU A 176 23.58 13.13 3.33
N ALA A 177 22.31 13.51 3.06
CA ALA A 177 21.76 14.83 3.38
C ALA A 177 21.20 14.95 4.81
N ALA A 178 21.02 13.83 5.52
CA ALA A 178 20.40 13.80 6.84
C ALA A 178 21.11 14.75 7.83
N ASN A 179 20.40 15.81 8.22
CA ASN A 179 20.84 16.76 9.23
C ASN A 179 20.60 16.16 10.63
N PRO A 180 21.61 16.05 11.50
CA PRO A 180 21.48 15.45 12.85
C PRO A 180 20.52 16.20 13.80
N LYS A 181 19.90 17.31 13.36
CA LYS A 181 18.90 18.08 14.11
C LYS A 181 17.47 18.00 13.55
N ALA A 182 17.20 17.16 12.55
CA ALA A 182 15.84 16.96 12.05
C ALA A 182 14.97 16.27 13.11
N VAL A 183 13.78 16.85 13.38
CA VAL A 183 12.84 16.40 14.43
C VAL A 183 12.02 15.17 13.97
N PHE A 184 11.94 14.95 12.67
CA PHE A 184 11.52 13.67 12.09
C PHE A 184 12.78 12.87 11.79
N ASP A 185 12.89 11.66 12.34
CA ASP A 185 13.88 10.65 11.95
C ASP A 185 13.54 10.16 10.54
N PRO A 186 14.20 10.67 9.49
CA PRO A 186 13.97 10.20 8.14
C PRO A 186 15.11 9.21 7.88
N THR A 187 15.15 8.09 8.61
CA THR A 187 15.98 6.98 8.14
C THR A 187 15.44 6.68 6.74
N PRO A 188 16.21 6.92 5.66
CA PRO A 188 15.63 7.07 4.33
C PRO A 188 15.34 5.75 3.65
N TYR A 189 15.36 4.65 4.40
CA TYR A 189 15.21 3.30 3.91
C TYR A 189 14.38 2.46 4.90
N PRO A 190 13.80 1.34 4.46
CA PRO A 190 12.74 0.62 5.19
C PRO A 190 13.14 0.17 6.61
N ASP A 191 12.16 0.13 7.52
CA ASP A 191 12.38 -0.33 8.90
C ASP A 191 12.91 -1.77 8.97
N TRP A 192 12.42 -2.65 8.09
CA TRP A 192 12.95 -4.00 7.94
C TRP A 192 14.45 -4.02 7.61
N TYR A 193 14.90 -3.15 6.71
CA TYR A 193 16.31 -3.11 6.29
C TYR A 193 17.20 -2.71 7.48
N ARG A 194 16.76 -1.70 8.26
CA ARG A 194 17.45 -1.28 9.47
C ARG A 194 17.52 -2.40 10.51
N TYR A 195 16.41 -3.11 10.72
CA TYR A 195 16.34 -4.23 11.65
C TYR A 195 17.29 -5.36 11.26
N TYR A 196 17.30 -5.72 9.97
CA TYR A 196 18.17 -6.72 9.39
C TYR A 196 19.64 -6.34 9.56
N ASP A 197 20.00 -5.14 9.09
CA ASP A 197 21.36 -4.62 9.10
C ASP A 197 21.96 -4.56 10.52
N ALA A 198 21.17 -4.14 11.50
CA ALA A 198 21.58 -4.12 12.91
C ALA A 198 21.96 -5.50 13.46
N ARG A 199 21.36 -6.58 12.94
CA ARG A 199 21.55 -7.96 13.42
C ARG A 199 22.58 -8.74 12.62
N THR A 200 22.75 -8.42 11.35
CA THR A 200 23.76 -9.04 10.47
C THR A 200 25.08 -8.26 10.46
N GLY A 201 25.11 -7.07 11.06
CA GLY A 201 26.30 -6.21 11.09
C GLY A 201 26.57 -5.50 9.76
N THR A 202 25.61 -5.52 8.83
CA THR A 202 25.66 -4.73 7.59
C THR A 202 25.17 -3.31 7.85
N ARG A 203 25.50 -2.38 6.95
CA ARG A 203 24.87 -1.05 6.90
C ARG A 203 24.73 -0.65 5.43
N PRO A 204 23.65 0.05 5.06
CA PRO A 204 23.48 0.46 3.68
C PRO A 204 24.46 1.58 3.34
N PHE A 205 24.76 1.72 2.05
CA PHE A 205 25.59 2.77 1.48
C PHE A 205 27.04 2.79 1.96
N GLN A 206 27.53 1.70 2.58
CA GLN A 206 28.95 1.58 2.94
C GLN A 206 29.87 1.35 1.74
N ARG A 207 29.31 0.80 0.65
CA ARG A 207 30.05 0.51 -0.57
C ARG A 207 30.04 1.71 -1.53
N PRO A 208 31.11 1.90 -2.32
CA PRO A 208 31.14 2.93 -3.35
C PRO A 208 30.14 2.61 -4.49
N ASP A 209 29.62 3.64 -5.14
CA ASP A 209 28.70 3.51 -6.28
C ASP A 209 29.41 3.76 -7.62
N HIS A 210 30.43 2.95 -7.92
CA HIS A 210 31.26 3.14 -9.11
C HIS A 210 30.46 3.07 -10.41
N ARG A 211 29.53 2.11 -10.54
CA ARG A 211 28.70 1.99 -11.74
C ARG A 211 27.68 3.10 -11.85
N GLY A 212 26.96 3.43 -10.76
CA GLY A 212 25.97 4.50 -10.79
C GLY A 212 26.56 5.87 -11.10
N GLU A 213 27.75 6.19 -10.56
CA GLU A 213 28.48 7.42 -10.85
C GLU A 213 28.87 7.50 -12.34
N ARG A 214 29.33 6.39 -12.94
CA ARG A 214 29.65 6.32 -14.37
C ARG A 214 28.41 6.43 -15.25
N GLU A 215 27.33 5.74 -14.91
CA GLU A 215 26.04 5.85 -15.61
C GLU A 215 25.52 7.29 -15.59
N ALA A 216 25.57 7.97 -14.44
CA ALA A 216 25.19 9.38 -14.31
C ALA A 216 26.05 10.29 -15.20
N PHE A 217 27.37 10.07 -15.22
CA PHE A 217 28.30 10.80 -16.08
C PHE A 217 27.96 10.67 -17.57
N TYR A 218 27.81 9.44 -18.08
CA TYR A 218 27.50 9.21 -19.50
C TYR A 218 26.13 9.74 -19.89
N ARG A 219 25.11 9.56 -19.04
CA ARG A 219 23.78 10.16 -19.27
C ARG A 219 23.85 11.69 -19.32
N GLY A 220 24.72 12.30 -18.53
CA GLY A 220 25.02 13.74 -18.58
C GLY A 220 25.53 14.19 -19.94
N LEU A 221 26.50 13.46 -20.52
CA LEU A 221 27.03 13.75 -21.86
C LEU A 221 25.96 13.64 -22.95
N ALA A 222 25.20 12.55 -22.96
CA ALA A 222 24.13 12.33 -23.95
C ALA A 222 23.00 13.37 -23.84
N ARG A 223 22.68 13.81 -22.61
CA ARG A 223 21.72 14.90 -22.38
C ARG A 223 22.27 16.23 -22.89
N ALA A 224 23.52 16.55 -22.62
CA ALA A 224 24.17 17.77 -23.09
C ALA A 224 24.23 17.84 -24.63
N GLU A 225 24.46 16.71 -25.31
CA GLU A 225 24.38 16.63 -26.77
C GLU A 225 22.96 16.91 -27.29
N ARG A 226 21.95 16.20 -26.77
CA ARG A 226 20.56 16.40 -27.20
C ARG A 226 20.09 17.84 -27.02
N ASN A 227 20.53 18.50 -25.94
CA ASN A 227 20.22 19.89 -25.68
C ASN A 227 20.84 20.86 -26.71
N LYS A 228 21.93 20.50 -27.40
CA LYS A 228 22.53 21.34 -28.46
C LYS A 228 21.65 21.41 -29.71
N THR A 229 20.91 20.34 -29.99
CA THR A 229 20.03 20.23 -31.17
C THR A 229 18.56 20.50 -30.83
N ALA A 230 18.23 20.60 -29.54
CA ALA A 230 16.88 20.91 -29.10
C ALA A 230 16.54 22.35 -29.51
N THR A 231 15.44 22.50 -30.24
CA THR A 231 14.84 23.81 -30.48
C THR A 231 14.60 24.46 -29.11
N PRO A 232 15.05 25.71 -28.88
CA PRO A 232 14.77 26.39 -27.63
C PRO A 232 13.25 26.33 -27.39
N TYR A 233 12.84 25.83 -26.23
CA TYR A 233 11.44 25.93 -25.86
C TYR A 233 11.04 27.40 -25.96
N PRO A 234 9.86 27.73 -26.51
CA PRO A 234 9.34 29.08 -26.37
C PRO A 234 9.41 29.45 -24.89
N PRO A 235 9.72 30.72 -24.56
CA PRO A 235 9.78 31.16 -23.17
C PRO A 235 8.52 30.68 -22.46
N PRO A 236 8.65 30.04 -21.29
CA PRO A 236 7.50 29.50 -20.59
C PRO A 236 6.50 30.62 -20.41
N ASP A 237 5.22 30.30 -20.62
CA ASP A 237 4.15 31.26 -20.40
C ASP A 237 4.30 31.86 -18.99
N PRO A 238 4.39 33.18 -18.84
CA PRO A 238 4.61 33.80 -17.53
C PRO A 238 3.42 33.59 -16.58
N ARG A 239 2.28 33.08 -17.08
CA ARG A 239 1.13 32.71 -16.26
C ARG A 239 1.44 31.43 -15.47
N PRO A 240 0.93 31.30 -14.24
CA PRO A 240 1.10 30.07 -13.45
C PRO A 240 0.62 28.85 -14.23
N SER A 241 1.48 27.85 -14.39
CA SER A 241 1.18 26.62 -15.11
C SER A 241 0.28 25.64 -14.34
N TRP A 242 -0.13 26.00 -13.12
CA TRP A 242 -0.88 25.13 -12.23
C TRP A 242 -1.96 25.93 -11.47
N LEU A 243 -3.21 25.51 -11.59
CA LEU A 243 -4.31 25.91 -10.69
C LEU A 243 -4.34 25.08 -9.39
N GLN A 244 -3.61 23.96 -9.37
CA GLN A 244 -3.40 23.10 -8.22
C GLN A 244 -1.94 23.25 -7.79
N GLY A 245 -1.66 23.86 -6.62
CA GLY A 245 -0.27 24.04 -6.17
C GLY A 245 -0.04 25.13 -5.12
N LYS A 246 -0.88 26.17 -5.05
CA LYS A 246 -1.20 26.71 -3.70
C LYS A 246 -2.01 25.61 -2.99
N PRO A 247 -2.00 25.48 -1.65
CA PRO A 247 -2.86 24.51 -0.98
C PRO A 247 -4.26 24.66 -1.59
N GLY A 248 -4.69 23.67 -2.38
CA GLY A 248 -5.76 23.87 -3.39
C GLY A 248 -7.06 24.36 -2.74
N LEU A 249 -7.22 24.03 -1.46
CA LEU A 249 -8.26 24.51 -0.57
C LEU A 249 -8.38 26.04 -0.52
N ASP A 250 -7.28 26.80 -0.58
CA ASP A 250 -7.29 28.27 -0.50
C ASP A 250 -7.72 28.93 -1.82
N LEU A 251 -7.39 28.32 -2.97
CA LEU A 251 -7.80 28.82 -4.29
C LEU A 251 -9.28 28.53 -4.56
N PHE A 252 -9.75 27.30 -4.26
CA PHE A 252 -11.19 26.99 -4.32
C PHE A 252 -11.96 27.85 -3.32
N ALA A 253 -11.36 28.16 -2.17
CA ALA A 253 -11.96 29.03 -1.19
C ALA A 253 -12.18 30.45 -1.70
N GLU A 254 -11.12 31.04 -2.24
CA GLU A 254 -11.16 32.36 -2.86
C GLU A 254 -12.16 32.39 -4.02
N PHE A 255 -12.15 31.37 -4.88
CA PHE A 255 -13.01 31.29 -6.05
C PHE A 255 -14.51 31.22 -5.67
N ALA A 256 -14.88 30.29 -4.79
CA ALA A 256 -16.26 30.18 -4.31
C ALA A 256 -16.73 31.46 -3.61
N THR A 257 -15.87 32.09 -2.80
CA THR A 257 -16.20 33.36 -2.12
C THR A 257 -16.40 34.51 -3.11
N ARG A 258 -15.68 34.51 -4.23
CA ARG A 258 -15.72 35.61 -5.21
C ARG A 258 -16.85 35.47 -6.22
N PHE A 259 -17.17 34.25 -6.64
CA PHE A 259 -18.11 33.99 -7.74
C PHE A 259 -19.42 33.32 -7.29
N GLU A 260 -19.47 32.78 -6.08
CA GLU A 260 -20.63 32.07 -5.53
C GLU A 260 -21.06 32.66 -4.17
N ALA A 261 -20.69 33.93 -3.90
CA ALA A 261 -20.93 34.65 -2.65
C ALA A 261 -22.42 34.67 -2.23
N ASP A 262 -23.33 34.68 -3.21
CA ASP A 262 -24.77 34.77 -3.00
C ASP A 262 -25.41 33.40 -2.66
N SER A 263 -24.64 32.31 -2.74
CA SER A 263 -25.11 30.96 -2.40
C SER A 263 -24.74 30.59 -0.95
N ALA A 264 -25.57 31.04 -0.01
CA ALA A 264 -25.38 30.76 1.41
C ALA A 264 -25.28 29.25 1.71
N ASP A 265 -26.05 28.42 1.01
CA ASP A 265 -26.05 26.95 1.17
C ASP A 265 -24.71 26.33 0.75
N LEU A 266 -24.14 26.77 -0.37
CA LEU A 266 -22.89 26.24 -0.89
C LEU A 266 -21.70 26.64 -0.01
N LEU A 267 -21.69 27.88 0.51
CA LEU A 267 -20.70 28.33 1.48
C LEU A 267 -20.81 27.56 2.81
N ALA A 268 -22.03 27.24 3.27
CA ALA A 268 -22.25 26.44 4.47
C ALA A 268 -21.81 24.98 4.31
N LEU A 269 -22.15 24.34 3.18
CA LEU A 269 -21.73 22.98 2.84
C LEU A 269 -20.21 22.89 2.73
N ARG A 270 -19.57 23.87 2.09
CA ARG A 270 -18.11 23.95 2.02
C ARG A 270 -17.47 24.11 3.39
N ALA A 271 -17.99 24.99 4.24
CA ALA A 271 -17.45 25.16 5.60
C ALA A 271 -17.62 23.88 6.43
N ALA A 272 -18.71 23.12 6.23
CA ALA A 272 -18.90 21.81 6.85
C ALA A 272 -17.91 20.78 6.31
N TYR A 273 -17.70 20.72 4.99
CA TYR A 273 -16.72 19.85 4.35
C TYR A 273 -15.29 20.15 4.83
N GLN A 274 -14.89 21.42 4.87
CA GLN A 274 -13.57 21.84 5.36
C GLN A 274 -13.37 21.45 6.83
N ARG A 275 -14.36 21.67 7.70
CA ARG A 275 -14.29 21.19 9.09
C ARG A 275 -14.19 19.66 9.20
N GLY A 276 -14.79 18.91 8.28
CA GLY A 276 -14.72 17.44 8.24
C GLY A 276 -13.45 16.88 7.57
N THR A 277 -12.71 17.69 6.82
CA THR A 277 -11.55 17.26 6.00
C THR A 277 -10.25 17.94 6.39
N ASP A 278 -10.27 18.91 7.31
CA ASP A 278 -9.07 19.56 7.82
C ASP A 278 -8.31 18.61 8.75
N HIS A 279 -7.50 17.74 8.14
CA HIS A 279 -6.63 16.79 8.82
C HIS A 279 -5.62 17.46 9.77
N ARG A 280 -5.42 18.80 9.68
CA ARG A 280 -4.54 19.55 10.60
C ARG A 280 -5.19 19.86 11.96
N LEU A 281 -6.52 19.83 12.05
CA LEU A 281 -7.25 19.90 13.32
C LEU A 281 -7.61 18.51 13.86
N SER A 282 -7.23 17.46 13.14
CA SER A 282 -7.53 16.07 13.47
C SER A 282 -6.24 15.33 13.83
N THR A 283 -5.83 15.46 15.09
CA THR A 283 -5.20 14.31 15.76
C THR A 283 -6.19 13.13 15.85
N ASP A 284 -7.49 13.41 15.75
CA ASP A 284 -8.57 12.44 15.89
C ASP A 284 -8.91 11.60 14.63
N SER A 285 -8.67 12.04 13.39
CA SER A 285 -8.97 11.18 12.20
C SER A 285 -8.04 9.97 12.16
N ASN A 286 -6.73 10.16 12.37
CA ASN A 286 -5.77 9.04 12.40
C ASN A 286 -6.09 8.07 13.55
N LEU A 287 -6.48 8.59 14.72
CA LEU A 287 -6.89 7.76 15.85
C LEU A 287 -8.22 7.04 15.57
N THR A 288 -9.19 7.70 14.94
CA THR A 288 -10.48 7.10 14.59
C THR A 288 -10.31 6.00 13.55
N ASP A 289 -9.53 6.25 12.51
CA ASP A 289 -9.21 5.27 11.48
C ASP A 289 -8.45 4.08 12.08
N ALA A 290 -7.46 4.33 12.94
CA ALA A 290 -6.74 3.27 13.66
C ALA A 290 -7.65 2.45 14.59
N LEU A 291 -8.61 3.08 15.28
CA LEU A 291 -9.60 2.37 16.09
C LEU A 291 -10.57 1.55 15.24
N VAL A 292 -11.04 2.10 14.11
CA VAL A 292 -11.92 1.39 13.16
C VAL A 292 -11.25 0.13 12.62
N LEU A 293 -9.93 0.15 12.39
CA LEU A 293 -9.16 -1.00 11.94
C LEU A 293 -8.91 -2.04 13.05
N ASN A 294 -8.68 -1.60 14.29
CA ASN A 294 -8.24 -2.48 15.38
C ASN A 294 -9.38 -3.06 16.23
N VAL A 295 -10.46 -2.30 16.46
CA VAL A 295 -11.58 -2.75 17.33
C VAL A 295 -12.25 -4.03 16.80
N PRO A 296 -12.57 -4.19 15.50
CA PRO A 296 -13.17 -5.42 15.00
C PRO A 296 -12.28 -6.66 15.23
N LEU A 297 -10.97 -6.52 15.03
CA LEU A 297 -10.00 -7.59 15.26
C LEU A 297 -9.99 -8.01 16.74
N LEU A 298 -10.03 -7.05 17.66
CA LEU A 298 -10.07 -7.31 19.10
C LEU A 298 -11.40 -7.93 19.56
N LEU A 299 -12.52 -7.57 18.93
CA LEU A 299 -13.82 -8.19 19.23
C LEU A 299 -13.90 -9.65 18.77
N ASP A 300 -13.18 -10.01 17.71
CA ASP A 300 -13.09 -11.39 17.22
C ASP A 300 -12.10 -12.23 18.04
N ALA A 301 -11.17 -11.61 18.78
CA ALA A 301 -10.29 -12.32 19.70
C ALA A 301 -11.11 -12.91 20.85
N GLN A 302 -11.12 -14.25 20.97
CA GLN A 302 -11.88 -14.95 22.01
C GLN A 302 -11.20 -14.90 23.40
N GLU A 303 -9.99 -14.36 23.47
CA GLU A 303 -9.15 -14.37 24.67
C GLU A 303 -9.19 -13.03 25.41
N ARG A 304 -8.89 -13.08 26.73
CA ARG A 304 -8.73 -11.85 27.52
C ARG A 304 -7.37 -11.24 27.22
N LEU A 305 -7.38 -10.16 26.47
CA LEU A 305 -6.18 -9.42 26.10
C LEU A 305 -5.97 -8.23 27.06
N PRO A 306 -4.86 -8.16 27.81
CA PRO A 306 -4.59 -7.05 28.71
C PRO A 306 -4.28 -5.77 27.92
N LEU A 307 -4.83 -4.65 28.38
CA LEU A 307 -4.43 -3.33 27.90
C LEU A 307 -3.07 -2.96 28.48
N ASP A 308 -2.38 -2.07 27.77
CA ASP A 308 -1.12 -1.51 28.23
C ASP A 308 -1.39 -0.41 29.27
N ASP A 309 -0.83 -0.56 30.47
CA ASP A 309 -1.02 0.41 31.57
C ASP A 309 -0.19 1.69 31.34
N ASP A 310 0.86 1.62 30.51
CA ASP A 310 1.75 2.74 30.21
C ASP A 310 1.25 3.62 29.04
N ALA A 311 0.12 3.25 28.41
CA ALA A 311 -0.46 4.01 27.32
C ALA A 311 -0.97 5.39 27.79
N PRO A 312 -0.79 6.45 26.99
CA PRO A 312 -1.17 7.81 27.37
C PRO A 312 -2.69 7.99 27.53
N ASP A 313 -3.49 7.20 26.80
CA ASP A 313 -4.92 7.08 27.00
C ASP A 313 -5.46 5.71 26.56
N TRP A 314 -6.74 5.45 26.86
CA TRP A 314 -7.40 4.18 26.54
C TRP A 314 -7.51 3.93 25.03
N ARG A 315 -7.55 4.96 24.18
CA ARG A 315 -7.64 4.80 22.72
C ARG A 315 -6.31 4.29 22.19
N GLN A 316 -5.21 4.89 22.64
CA GLN A 316 -3.86 4.44 22.32
C GLN A 316 -3.63 3.01 22.84
N ALA A 317 -4.07 2.71 24.06
CA ALA A 317 -3.98 1.35 24.61
C ALA A 317 -4.70 0.30 23.73
N VAL A 318 -5.86 0.65 23.18
CA VAL A 318 -6.63 -0.22 22.26
C VAL A 318 -5.93 -0.36 20.91
N ILE A 319 -5.40 0.74 20.36
CA ILE A 319 -4.64 0.73 19.09
C ILE A 319 -3.39 -0.14 19.24
N ASP A 320 -2.62 0.07 20.29
CA ASP A 320 -1.39 -0.69 20.56
C ASP A 320 -1.69 -2.18 20.74
N LEU A 321 -2.76 -2.50 21.47
CA LEU A 321 -3.17 -3.89 21.64
C LEU A 321 -3.61 -4.52 20.31
N GLY A 322 -4.39 -3.82 19.49
CA GLY A 322 -4.80 -4.30 18.17
C GLY A 322 -3.61 -4.52 17.23
N ASN A 323 -2.67 -3.59 17.23
CA ASN A 323 -1.42 -3.69 16.46
C ASN A 323 -0.57 -4.88 16.93
N ARG A 324 -0.44 -5.12 18.25
CA ARG A 324 0.26 -6.31 18.79
C ARG A 324 -0.40 -7.61 18.38
N LEU A 325 -1.73 -7.68 18.44
CA LEU A 325 -2.47 -8.86 17.99
C LEU A 325 -2.26 -9.09 16.49
N ARG A 326 -2.32 -8.03 15.69
CA ARG A 326 -2.08 -8.07 14.26
C ARG A 326 -0.67 -8.57 13.93
N LYS A 327 0.37 -8.03 14.59
CA LYS A 327 1.76 -8.52 14.47
C LYS A 327 1.87 -10.00 14.75
N THR A 328 1.18 -10.45 15.80
CA THR A 328 1.18 -11.86 16.22
C THR A 328 0.53 -12.75 15.16
N LEU A 329 -0.65 -12.37 14.66
CA LEU A 329 -1.35 -13.14 13.62
C LEU A 329 -0.57 -13.15 12.30
N LEU A 330 0.03 -12.03 11.92
CA LEU A 330 0.88 -11.93 10.74
C LEU A 330 2.15 -12.78 10.88
N ALA A 331 2.79 -12.78 12.05
CA ALA A 331 3.96 -13.60 12.35
C ALA A 331 3.67 -15.10 12.25
N VAL A 332 2.50 -15.55 12.75
CA VAL A 332 2.05 -16.95 12.59
C VAL A 332 1.78 -17.26 11.13
N ALA A 333 1.03 -16.41 10.44
CA ALA A 333 0.72 -16.61 9.02
C ALA A 333 1.99 -16.62 8.14
N LEU A 334 3.03 -15.87 8.50
CA LEU A 334 4.32 -15.86 7.80
C LEU A 334 4.98 -17.23 7.77
N GLU A 335 5.01 -17.91 8.91
CA GLU A 335 5.57 -19.27 9.01
C GLU A 335 4.75 -20.27 8.20
N GLU A 336 3.42 -20.25 8.34
CA GLU A 336 2.52 -21.13 7.59
C GLU A 336 2.66 -20.94 6.07
N VAL A 337 2.66 -19.69 5.60
CA VAL A 337 2.75 -19.39 4.17
C VAL A 337 4.13 -19.73 3.61
N TYR A 338 5.20 -19.56 4.40
CA TYR A 338 6.52 -19.99 3.99
C TYR A 338 6.56 -21.51 3.76
N GLU A 339 6.04 -22.30 4.70
CA GLU A 339 6.06 -23.75 4.62
C GLU A 339 5.08 -24.32 3.58
N ASP A 340 3.81 -23.91 3.65
CA ASP A 340 2.73 -24.51 2.87
C ASP A 340 2.70 -24.03 1.42
N GLU A 341 3.13 -22.80 1.16
CA GLU A 341 3.00 -22.17 -0.16
C GLU A 341 4.35 -21.88 -0.82
N TYR A 342 5.24 -21.14 -0.14
CA TYR A 342 6.51 -20.73 -0.75
C TYR A 342 7.42 -21.94 -1.04
N LEU A 343 7.69 -22.79 -0.04
CA LEU A 343 8.52 -23.98 -0.21
C LEU A 343 7.87 -25.00 -1.16
N LEU A 344 6.55 -25.17 -1.10
CA LEU A 344 5.84 -26.06 -2.02
C LEU A 344 6.00 -25.61 -3.48
N ARG A 345 5.85 -24.31 -3.76
CA ARG A 345 6.04 -23.76 -5.11
C ARG A 345 7.46 -23.95 -5.60
N LEU A 346 8.46 -23.72 -4.75
CA LEU A 346 9.87 -24.00 -5.08
C LEU A 346 10.12 -25.47 -5.41
N GLN A 347 9.62 -26.40 -4.59
CA GLN A 347 9.80 -27.84 -4.78
C GLN A 347 9.12 -28.36 -6.05
N THR A 348 7.97 -27.79 -6.41
CA THR A 348 7.15 -28.19 -7.56
C THR A 348 7.54 -27.48 -8.85
N GLY A 349 8.45 -26.49 -8.79
CA GLY A 349 8.82 -25.66 -9.94
C GLY A 349 7.69 -24.74 -10.40
N LEU A 350 6.67 -24.50 -9.56
CA LEU A 350 5.63 -23.52 -9.83
C LEU A 350 6.22 -22.12 -9.68
N ALA A 351 5.84 -21.22 -10.59
CA ALA A 351 6.23 -19.82 -10.48
C ALA A 351 5.71 -19.24 -9.15
N LEU A 352 6.60 -18.57 -8.42
CA LEU A 352 6.19 -17.75 -7.30
C LEU A 352 5.50 -16.51 -7.92
N ALA A 353 4.21 -16.34 -7.70
CA ALA A 353 3.51 -15.17 -8.22
C ALA A 353 3.74 -13.98 -7.27
N PRO A 354 3.89 -12.74 -7.76
CA PRO A 354 3.69 -11.57 -6.92
C PRO A 354 2.20 -11.44 -6.53
N PRO A 355 1.88 -10.64 -5.50
CA PRO A 355 0.52 -10.53 -4.95
C PRO A 355 -0.53 -9.96 -5.92
N ASP A 356 -0.12 -9.18 -6.93
CA ASP A 356 -1.05 -8.50 -7.84
C ASP A 356 -0.75 -8.79 -9.32
N PRO A 357 -1.63 -9.54 -10.01
CA PRO A 357 -1.50 -9.81 -11.45
C PRO A 357 -2.08 -8.71 -12.35
N ASP A 358 -2.82 -7.71 -11.83
CA ASP A 358 -3.66 -6.82 -12.66
C ASP A 358 -2.91 -5.63 -13.30
N GLN A 359 -1.63 -5.46 -12.95
CA GLN A 359 -0.80 -4.39 -13.49
C GLN A 359 -0.06 -4.78 -14.79
N SER A 360 -0.26 -6.01 -15.32
CA SER A 360 0.45 -6.54 -16.50
C SER A 360 0.32 -5.75 -17.80
N ALA A 361 -0.70 -4.92 -17.93
CA ALA A 361 -0.95 -4.13 -19.14
C ALA A 361 -0.23 -2.76 -19.17
N GLU A 362 0.22 -2.23 -18.01
CA GLU A 362 1.02 -0.98 -17.98
C GLU A 362 2.51 -1.23 -18.27
N TRP A 363 2.96 -2.49 -18.13
CA TRP A 363 4.37 -2.88 -18.08
C TRP A 363 5.06 -3.08 -19.44
N GLU A 364 4.32 -3.31 -20.53
CA GLU A 364 4.90 -3.30 -21.90
C GLU A 364 5.45 -1.91 -22.29
N LYS A 365 5.07 -0.84 -21.59
CA LYS A 365 5.62 0.51 -21.79
C LYS A 365 6.96 0.75 -21.10
N GLU A 366 7.33 -0.04 -20.08
CA GLU A 366 8.57 0.15 -19.33
C GLU A 366 9.82 -0.39 -20.05
N ASP A 367 9.66 -1.38 -20.94
CA ASP A 367 10.76 -1.88 -21.77
C ASP A 367 11.36 -0.78 -22.65
N GLY A 368 10.52 0.08 -23.24
CA GLY A 368 10.98 1.21 -24.05
C GLY A 368 11.79 2.24 -23.25
N TRP A 369 11.46 2.42 -21.97
CA TRP A 369 12.18 3.36 -21.11
C TRP A 369 13.56 2.82 -20.67
N LEU A 370 13.67 1.53 -20.36
CA LEU A 370 14.96 0.90 -20.08
C LEU A 370 15.87 0.92 -21.31
N ASP A 371 15.32 0.71 -22.50
CA ASP A 371 16.07 0.79 -23.75
C ASP A 371 16.56 2.21 -24.04
N ASP A 372 15.74 3.22 -23.77
CA ASP A 372 16.14 4.62 -23.85
C ASP A 372 17.29 4.94 -22.87
N LEU A 373 17.23 4.43 -21.64
CA LEU A 373 18.31 4.61 -20.66
C LEU A 373 19.62 3.95 -21.14
N ARG A 374 19.54 2.70 -21.61
CA ARG A 374 20.67 1.97 -22.20
C ARG A 374 21.26 2.75 -23.37
N ALA A 375 20.42 3.21 -24.30
CA ALA A 375 20.85 3.98 -25.46
C ALA A 375 21.57 5.28 -25.06
N ASN A 376 21.09 5.96 -24.01
CA ASN A 376 21.70 7.18 -23.49
C ASN A 376 23.07 6.94 -22.86
N ILE A 377 23.23 5.85 -22.10
CA ILE A 377 24.53 5.47 -21.52
C ILE A 377 25.52 5.12 -22.64
N LEU A 378 25.12 4.28 -23.58
CA LEU A 378 25.94 3.89 -24.74
C LEU A 378 26.34 5.10 -25.60
N ARG A 379 25.42 6.06 -25.80
CA ARG A 379 25.73 7.31 -26.50
C ARG A 379 26.72 8.17 -25.71
N GLY A 380 26.55 8.27 -24.40
CA GLY A 380 27.49 8.99 -23.54
C GLY A 380 28.91 8.43 -23.59
N ARG A 381 29.06 7.10 -23.64
CA ARG A 381 30.37 6.44 -23.83
C ARG A 381 31.00 6.78 -25.17
N GLU A 382 30.23 6.69 -26.25
CA GLU A 382 30.68 7.07 -27.59
C GLU A 382 31.15 8.54 -27.63
N LEU A 383 30.42 9.45 -26.99
CA LEU A 383 30.81 10.86 -26.85
C LEU A 383 32.07 11.06 -25.99
N ASN A 384 32.36 10.14 -25.08
CA ASN A 384 33.60 10.13 -24.29
C ASN A 384 34.77 9.45 -25.01
N GLY A 385 34.58 8.97 -26.25
CA GLY A 385 35.60 8.25 -27.02
C GLY A 385 35.80 6.79 -26.59
N GLU A 386 34.85 6.22 -25.84
CA GLU A 386 34.89 4.84 -25.36
C GLU A 386 34.07 3.89 -26.26
N PRO A 387 34.34 2.57 -26.21
CA PRO A 387 33.52 1.58 -26.90
C PRO A 387 32.05 1.61 -26.46
N ARG A 388 31.15 1.32 -27.41
CA ARG A 388 29.71 1.28 -27.21
C ARG A 388 29.27 -0.04 -26.58
N ASP A 389 29.69 -0.27 -25.34
CA ASP A 389 29.37 -1.43 -24.51
C ASP A 389 29.06 -1.02 -23.05
N PHE A 390 28.77 -2.00 -22.18
CA PHE A 390 28.49 -1.79 -20.75
C PHE A 390 29.66 -2.24 -19.86
N ASN A 391 30.89 -2.25 -20.40
CA ASN A 391 32.08 -2.57 -19.64
C ASN A 391 32.55 -1.31 -18.90
N TYR A 392 32.02 -1.08 -17.69
CA TYR A 392 32.41 0.03 -16.84
C TYR A 392 33.78 -0.23 -16.20
#